data_AF-A0A5D2T5R1-F1
#
_entry.id   AF-A0A5D2T5R1-F1
#
_cell.length_a   1.000
_cell.length_b   1.000
_cell.length_c   1.000
_cell.angle_alpha   90.00
_cell.angle_beta   90.00
_cell.angle_gamma   90.00
#
_symmetry.space_group_name_H-M   'P 1'
#
loop_
_entity.id
_entity.type
_entity.pdbx_description
1 polymer ?
#
loop_
_entity_poly.entity_id
_entity_poly.type
_entity_poly.pdbx_seq_one_letter_code
_entity_poly.pdbx_strand_id
1 'polypeptide(L)'
;MEDSDIHNLRKETLHQQYELVKRRTINDNSAYGSHVMQFAGIGISMDNLFTCLGTNPANDNFKFVNGNSLLPPTKAVNQRNADLAHFWDKYRKAPDVLVRKVEAQKQVMEAMSHRMHVDKGIQLIGKLLFGVERGPEVLNTVRPAGQPLVDDWKCLKKMVISLILSPSSSFSFFSSCNLRRCSVHRHM
;
A
#
# COMPACT_ATOMS: atom_id res chain seq x y z
N MET A 1 15.51 5.83 -6.06
CA MET A 1 16.63 5.94 -5.08
C MET A 1 17.83 5.20 -5.63
N GLU A 2 17.89 3.86 -5.56
CA GLU A 2 19.05 3.09 -6.08
C GLU A 2 19.44 3.46 -7.53
N ASP A 3 18.44 3.73 -8.37
CA ASP A 3 18.62 4.22 -9.74
C ASP A 3 19.27 5.62 -9.78
N SER A 4 18.74 6.58 -9.01
CA SER A 4 19.32 7.92 -8.88
C SER A 4 20.73 7.95 -8.29
N ASP A 5 21.08 6.97 -7.46
CA ASP A 5 22.39 6.91 -6.79
C ASP A 5 23.53 6.59 -7.76
N ILE A 6 23.24 5.99 -8.92
CA ILE A 6 24.25 5.51 -9.88
C ILE A 6 24.25 6.25 -11.22
N HIS A 7 23.23 7.09 -11.48
CA HIS A 7 23.09 7.81 -12.74
C HIS A 7 23.42 9.31 -12.63
N ASN A 8 23.76 9.91 -13.76
CA ASN A 8 23.88 11.37 -13.88
C ASN A 8 22.50 11.98 -14.08
N LEU A 9 21.97 12.61 -13.03
CA LEU A 9 20.62 13.18 -12.97
C LEU A 9 20.40 14.38 -13.91
N ARG A 10 21.46 14.94 -14.51
CA ARG A 10 21.35 15.96 -15.56
C ARG A 10 21.05 15.37 -16.94
N LYS A 11 21.20 14.05 -17.09
CA LYS A 11 21.00 13.32 -18.35
C LYS A 11 19.80 12.38 -18.31
N GLU A 12 19.25 12.14 -17.13
CA GLU A 12 18.08 11.31 -16.90
C GLU A 12 16.86 12.17 -16.60
N THR A 13 15.77 11.88 -17.29
CA THR A 13 14.47 12.56 -17.12
C THR A 13 13.59 11.85 -16.09
N LEU A 14 12.64 12.57 -15.51
CA LEU A 14 11.61 12.01 -14.63
C LEU A 14 10.83 10.87 -15.31
N HIS A 15 10.56 10.98 -16.60
CA HIS A 15 9.86 9.95 -17.37
C HIS A 15 10.69 8.66 -17.53
N GLN A 16 11.98 8.79 -17.81
CA GLN A 16 12.89 7.65 -17.92
C GLN A 16 12.97 6.88 -16.59
N GLN A 17 13.12 7.60 -15.48
CA GLN A 17 13.09 6.99 -14.15
C GLN A 17 11.74 6.32 -13.86
N TYR A 18 10.63 6.97 -14.22
CA TYR A 18 9.30 6.38 -14.06
C TYR A 18 9.17 5.03 -14.78
N GLU A 19 9.57 4.95 -16.04
CA GLU A 19 9.49 3.69 -16.81
C GLU A 19 10.43 2.61 -16.26
N LEU A 20 11.62 2.97 -15.79
CA LEU A 20 12.55 2.05 -15.14
C LEU A 20 11.96 1.49 -13.85
N VAL A 21 11.44 2.36 -12.97
CA VAL A 21 10.81 1.97 -11.70
C VAL A 21 9.57 1.12 -11.96
N LYS A 22 8.71 1.51 -12.91
CA LYS A 22 7.52 0.75 -13.32
C LYS A 22 7.88 -0.67 -13.77
N ARG A 23 8.89 -0.82 -14.63
CA ARG A 23 9.35 -2.15 -15.10
C ARG A 23 9.94 -2.99 -13.97
N ARG A 24 10.64 -2.37 -13.01
CA ARG A 24 11.18 -3.09 -11.85
C ARG A 24 10.09 -3.52 -10.87
N THR A 25 9.12 -2.64 -10.61
CA THR A 25 8.07 -2.86 -9.61
C THR A 25 6.97 -3.80 -10.10
N ILE A 26 6.69 -3.88 -11.41
CA ILE A 26 5.73 -4.86 -11.94
C ILE A 26 6.22 -6.31 -11.75
N ASN A 27 7.53 -6.51 -11.62
CA ASN A 27 8.18 -7.79 -11.29
C ASN A 27 7.61 -8.97 -12.11
N ASP A 28 7.76 -8.89 -13.44
CA ASP A 28 7.23 -9.85 -14.43
C ASP A 28 5.74 -10.18 -14.26
N ASN A 29 4.96 -9.20 -13.81
CA ASN A 29 3.53 -9.34 -13.53
C ASN A 29 3.23 -10.43 -12.48
N SER A 30 4.17 -10.69 -11.58
CA SER A 30 3.97 -11.62 -10.47
C SER A 30 2.96 -11.07 -9.44
N ALA A 31 2.39 -11.97 -8.63
CA ALA A 31 1.49 -11.60 -7.53
C ALA A 31 2.14 -10.70 -6.45
N TYR A 32 3.46 -10.49 -6.53
CA TYR A 32 4.25 -9.70 -5.59
C TYR A 32 4.63 -8.32 -6.15
N GLY A 33 4.27 -8.02 -7.40
CA GLY A 33 4.50 -6.72 -8.04
C GLY A 33 3.33 -5.75 -7.90
N SER A 34 3.52 -4.53 -8.40
CA SER A 34 2.45 -3.54 -8.49
C SER A 34 2.60 -2.63 -9.71
N HIS A 35 1.50 -1.99 -10.10
CA HIS A 35 1.48 -1.04 -11.20
C HIS A 35 1.86 0.35 -10.68
N VAL A 36 3.01 0.86 -11.10
CA VAL A 36 3.43 2.23 -10.80
C VAL A 36 2.63 3.19 -11.66
N MET A 37 1.88 4.06 -11.00
CA MET A 37 0.97 5.01 -11.66
C MET A 37 1.64 6.39 -11.72
N GLN A 38 1.35 7.13 -12.79
CA GLN A 38 1.69 8.55 -12.91
C GLN A 38 0.39 9.36 -12.97
N PHE A 39 0.38 10.52 -12.31
CA PHE A 39 -0.78 11.42 -12.27
C PHE A 39 -0.32 12.86 -12.49
N ALA A 40 -1.14 13.63 -13.22
CA ALA A 40 -0.88 15.03 -13.60
C ALA A 40 0.42 15.27 -14.40
N GLY A 41 0.60 16.51 -14.86
CA GLY A 41 1.90 17.09 -15.22
C GLY A 41 2.80 16.30 -16.17
N ILE A 42 2.29 15.75 -17.29
CA ILE A 42 3.14 15.05 -18.29
C ILE A 42 4.28 15.96 -18.78
N GLY A 43 4.08 17.28 -18.84
CA GLY A 43 5.13 18.24 -19.19
C GLY A 43 6.35 18.17 -18.25
N ILE A 44 6.13 18.03 -16.95
CA ILE A 44 7.19 17.94 -15.94
C ILE A 44 7.97 16.63 -16.07
N SER A 45 7.34 15.57 -16.58
CA SER A 45 8.03 14.28 -16.76
C SER A 45 9.21 14.35 -17.74
N MET A 46 9.24 15.36 -18.61
CA MET A 46 10.36 15.57 -19.54
C MET A 46 11.53 16.33 -18.91
N ASP A 47 11.36 16.88 -17.71
CA ASP A 47 12.44 17.57 -17.01
C ASP A 47 13.47 16.56 -16.49
N ASN A 48 14.73 17.00 -16.48
CA ASN A 48 15.83 16.24 -15.89
C ASN A 48 15.64 16.09 -14.38
N LEU A 49 15.92 14.92 -13.83
CA LEU A 49 15.82 14.61 -12.39
C LEU A 49 16.59 15.61 -11.52
N PHE A 50 17.67 16.18 -12.06
CA PHE A 50 18.47 17.22 -11.42
C PHE A 50 17.65 18.39 -10.85
N THR A 51 16.56 18.78 -11.51
CA THR A 51 15.74 19.92 -11.06
C THR A 51 15.04 19.65 -9.73
N CYS A 52 14.78 18.38 -9.41
CA CYS A 52 14.12 17.97 -8.17
C CYS A 52 15.10 17.41 -7.13
N LEU A 53 16.10 16.64 -7.55
CA LEU A 53 16.95 15.84 -6.66
C LEU A 53 18.39 16.38 -6.55
N GLY A 54 18.78 17.38 -7.34
CA GLY A 54 20.15 17.86 -7.42
C GLY A 54 21.06 16.89 -8.20
N THR A 55 22.38 17.00 -8.01
CA THR A 55 23.36 16.11 -8.66
C THR A 55 24.41 15.63 -7.66
N ASN A 56 24.95 14.45 -7.92
CA ASN A 56 26.16 13.96 -7.28
C ASN A 56 27.33 14.09 -8.26
N PRO A 57 28.35 14.94 -8.01
CA PRO A 57 29.49 15.11 -8.90
C PRO A 57 30.27 13.82 -9.18
N ALA A 58 30.24 12.85 -8.25
CA ALA A 58 30.86 11.53 -8.47
C ALA A 58 30.24 10.77 -9.65
N ASN A 59 29.02 11.12 -10.06
CA ASN A 59 28.26 10.44 -11.09
C ASN A 59 28.34 11.12 -12.46
N ASP A 60 29.11 12.20 -12.63
CA ASP A 60 29.07 13.03 -13.85
C ASP A 60 29.43 12.25 -15.14
N ASN A 61 30.33 11.27 -15.02
CA ASN A 61 30.77 10.41 -16.12
C ASN A 61 29.78 9.28 -16.46
N PHE A 62 28.81 9.00 -15.58
CA PHE A 62 27.81 7.98 -15.84
C PHE A 62 26.80 8.49 -16.87
N LYS A 63 26.38 7.58 -17.74
CA LYS A 63 25.32 7.83 -18.72
C LYS A 63 24.09 7.05 -18.30
N PHE A 64 22.93 7.62 -18.59
CA PHE A 64 21.69 6.85 -18.55
C PHE A 64 21.80 5.68 -19.54
N VAL A 65 21.55 4.46 -19.08
CA VAL A 65 21.46 3.27 -19.91
C VAL A 65 20.03 2.76 -19.79
N ASN A 66 19.33 2.62 -20.91
CA ASN A 66 17.92 2.19 -20.97
C ASN A 66 17.67 0.73 -20.53
N GLY A 67 18.70 0.07 -20.00
CA GLY A 67 18.63 -1.29 -19.45
C GLY A 67 18.47 -1.24 -17.94
N ASN A 68 17.54 -2.03 -17.39
CA ASN A 68 17.44 -2.23 -15.95
C ASN A 68 18.69 -2.95 -15.45
N SER A 69 19.74 -2.22 -15.11
CA SER A 69 20.91 -2.76 -14.40
C SER A 69 20.54 -3.31 -13.03
N LEU A 70 19.43 -2.81 -12.46
CA LEU A 70 18.88 -3.22 -11.18
C LEU A 70 17.91 -4.37 -11.36
N LEU A 71 18.29 -5.54 -10.84
CA LEU A 71 17.43 -6.71 -10.80
C LEU A 71 16.20 -6.45 -9.89
N PRO A 72 15.01 -6.92 -10.28
CA PRO A 72 13.86 -6.89 -9.39
C PRO A 72 14.08 -7.83 -8.20
N PRO A 73 13.53 -7.51 -7.02
CA PRO A 73 13.64 -8.37 -5.84
C PRO A 73 12.93 -9.71 -6.07
N THR A 74 13.58 -10.81 -5.70
CA THR A 74 13.04 -12.17 -5.88
C THR A 74 11.90 -12.51 -4.91
N LYS A 75 11.82 -11.80 -3.78
CA LYS A 75 10.76 -11.94 -2.78
C LYS A 75 10.35 -10.56 -2.27
N ALA A 76 9.04 -10.33 -2.18
CA ALA A 76 8.47 -9.14 -1.55
C ALA A 76 7.36 -9.55 -0.58
N VAL A 77 7.17 -8.74 0.47
CA VAL A 77 6.08 -8.90 1.42
C VAL A 77 5.14 -7.72 1.26
N ASN A 78 3.85 -7.99 1.12
CA ASN A 78 2.84 -6.93 1.08
C ASN A 78 2.91 -6.10 2.38
N GLN A 79 2.95 -4.78 2.27
CA GLN A 79 3.06 -3.86 3.41
C GLN A 79 2.02 -4.15 4.51
N ARG A 80 0.80 -4.54 4.14
CA ARG A 80 -0.25 -4.88 5.11
C ARG A 80 0.16 -6.05 6.00
N ASN A 81 0.96 -6.97 5.48
CA ASN A 81 1.36 -8.21 6.15
C ASN A 81 2.79 -8.15 6.70
N ALA A 82 3.52 -7.04 6.53
CA ALA A 82 4.89 -6.91 6.99
C ALA A 82 5.00 -7.08 8.51
N ASP A 83 4.12 -6.45 9.28
CA ASP A 83 4.09 -6.57 10.75
C ASP A 83 3.78 -8.01 11.18
N LEU A 84 2.81 -8.66 10.54
CA LEU A 84 2.45 -10.03 10.84
C LEU A 84 3.58 -11.00 10.47
N ALA A 85 4.27 -10.76 9.36
CA ALA A 85 5.44 -11.53 8.95
C ALA A 85 6.59 -11.36 9.96
N HIS A 86 6.79 -10.15 10.48
CA HIS A 86 7.75 -9.88 11.55
C HIS A 86 7.39 -10.64 12.84
N PHE A 87 6.15 -10.54 13.32
CA PHE A 87 5.71 -11.26 14.52
C PHE A 87 5.82 -12.78 14.35
N TRP A 88 5.46 -13.29 13.18
CA TRP A 88 5.58 -14.71 12.85
C TRP A 88 7.04 -15.18 12.85
N ASP A 89 7.93 -14.40 12.24
CA ASP A 89 9.37 -14.73 12.23
C ASP A 89 9.98 -14.67 13.64
N LYS A 90 9.58 -13.68 14.45
CA LYS A 90 9.96 -13.55 15.86
C LYS A 90 9.52 -14.75 16.69
N TYR A 91 8.28 -15.23 16.51
CA TYR A 91 7.76 -16.42 17.17
C TYR A 91 8.53 -17.68 16.73
N ARG A 92 8.74 -17.87 15.43
CA ARG A 92 9.41 -19.05 14.87
C ARG A 92 10.86 -19.15 15.33
N LYS A 93 11.58 -18.03 15.43
CA LYS A 93 12.98 -17.97 15.88
C LYS A 93 13.14 -18.04 17.39
N ALA A 94 12.06 -17.90 18.17
CA ALA A 94 12.14 -17.95 19.62
C ALA A 94 12.27 -19.42 20.12
N PRO A 95 13.18 -19.71 21.06
CA PRO A 95 13.33 -21.04 21.64
C PRO A 95 12.10 -21.41 22.50
N ASP A 96 11.71 -22.70 22.47
CA ASP A 96 10.42 -23.20 23.01
C ASP A 96 10.18 -22.93 24.50
N VAL A 97 11.25 -22.91 25.29
CA VAL A 97 11.17 -22.85 26.76
C VAL A 97 11.16 -21.41 27.28
N LEU A 98 11.21 -20.41 26.40
CA LEU A 98 11.41 -19.02 26.78
C LEU A 98 10.09 -18.25 26.84
N VAL A 99 9.88 -17.48 27.92
CA VAL A 99 8.78 -16.51 28.07
C VAL A 99 8.59 -15.63 26.82
N ARG A 100 9.70 -15.31 26.13
CA ARG A 100 9.70 -14.54 24.88
C ARG A 100 8.94 -15.22 23.73
N LYS A 101 8.89 -16.56 23.68
CA LYS A 101 8.12 -17.30 22.67
C LYS A 101 6.63 -17.19 22.93
N VAL A 102 6.21 -17.33 24.19
CA VAL A 102 4.81 -17.11 24.61
C VAL A 102 4.38 -15.67 24.29
N GLU A 103 5.23 -14.69 24.60
CA GLU A 103 4.93 -13.28 24.27
C GLU A 103 4.87 -13.04 22.74
N ALA A 104 5.79 -13.63 21.96
CA ALA A 104 5.73 -13.53 20.51
C ALA A 104 4.48 -14.22 19.93
N GLN A 105 4.06 -15.36 20.48
CA GLN A 105 2.83 -16.02 20.10
C GLN A 105 1.62 -15.14 20.40
N LYS A 106 1.58 -14.53 21.59
CA LYS A 106 0.54 -13.57 21.99
C LYS A 106 0.44 -12.41 21.00
N GLN A 107 1.58 -11.82 20.60
CA GLN A 107 1.61 -10.74 19.59
C GLN A 107 1.00 -11.16 18.25
N VAL A 108 1.30 -12.37 17.76
CA VAL A 108 0.69 -12.91 16.53
C VAL A 108 -0.83 -13.06 16.70
N MET A 109 -1.28 -13.66 17.81
CA MET A 109 -2.70 -13.91 18.06
C MET A 109 -3.50 -12.62 18.21
N GLU A 110 -2.98 -11.63 18.95
CA GLU A 110 -3.62 -10.33 19.12
C GLU A 110 -3.73 -9.57 17.79
N ALA A 111 -2.66 -9.55 17.00
CA ALA A 111 -2.67 -8.92 15.68
C ALA A 111 -3.68 -9.60 14.73
N MET A 112 -3.72 -10.93 14.68
CA MET A 112 -4.70 -11.66 13.86
C MET A 112 -6.14 -11.45 14.34
N SER A 113 -6.36 -11.49 15.65
CA SER A 113 -7.67 -11.28 16.26
C SER A 113 -8.21 -9.88 15.96
N HIS A 114 -7.38 -8.84 16.12
CA HIS A 114 -7.74 -7.47 15.79
C HIS A 114 -8.14 -7.32 14.32
N ARG A 115 -7.33 -7.86 13.39
CA ARG A 115 -7.63 -7.80 11.95
C ARG A 115 -8.94 -8.51 11.61
N MET A 116 -9.15 -9.70 12.15
CA MET A 116 -10.38 -10.46 11.96
C MET A 116 -11.60 -9.72 12.49
N HIS A 117 -11.48 -9.10 13.67
CA HIS A 117 -12.55 -8.32 14.29
C HIS A 117 -12.96 -7.12 13.41
N VAL A 118 -11.98 -6.34 12.94
CA VAL A 118 -12.23 -5.20 12.04
C VAL A 118 -12.90 -5.65 10.74
N ASP A 119 -12.38 -6.70 10.11
CA ASP A 119 -12.93 -7.20 8.83
C ASP A 119 -14.36 -7.73 9.00
N LYS A 120 -14.62 -8.52 10.05
CA LYS A 120 -15.97 -9.01 10.37
C LYS A 120 -16.92 -7.87 10.70
N GLY A 121 -16.48 -6.85 11.43
CA GLY A 121 -17.27 -5.67 11.76
C GLY A 121 -17.73 -4.92 10.51
N ILE A 122 -16.81 -4.65 9.57
CA ILE A 122 -17.14 -4.00 8.30
C ILE A 122 -18.09 -4.85 7.46
N GLN A 123 -17.87 -6.16 7.37
CA GLN A 123 -18.79 -7.05 6.66
C GLN A 123 -20.19 -7.05 7.27
N LEU A 124 -20.30 -7.06 8.60
CA LEU A 124 -21.58 -7.02 9.30
C LEU A 124 -22.32 -5.71 9.01
N ILE A 125 -21.63 -4.57 9.05
CA ILE A 125 -22.20 -3.27 8.71
C ILE A 125 -22.72 -3.26 7.28
N GLY A 126 -21.95 -3.78 6.32
CA GLY A 126 -22.40 -3.89 4.94
C GLY A 126 -23.67 -4.74 4.79
N LYS A 127 -23.71 -5.89 5.46
CA LYS A 127 -24.89 -6.77 5.47
C LYS A 127 -26.10 -6.12 6.12
N LEU A 128 -25.90 -5.34 7.18
CA LEU A 128 -26.98 -4.63 7.87
C LEU A 128 -27.55 -3.49 7.01
N LEU A 129 -26.69 -2.74 6.32
CA LEU A 129 -27.11 -1.57 5.53
C LEU A 129 -27.68 -1.94 4.16
N PHE A 130 -27.18 -3.00 3.52
CA PHE A 130 -27.50 -3.33 2.13
C PHE A 130 -28.04 -4.75 1.93
N GLY A 131 -28.14 -5.55 3.00
CA GLY A 131 -28.56 -6.95 2.93
C GLY A 131 -27.41 -7.94 2.74
N VAL A 132 -27.68 -9.23 2.97
CA VAL A 132 -26.65 -10.29 3.00
C VAL A 132 -25.96 -10.49 1.65
N GLU A 133 -26.71 -10.35 0.55
CA GLU A 133 -26.22 -10.53 -0.82
C GLU A 133 -25.53 -9.26 -1.33
N ARG A 134 -26.21 -8.11 -1.31
CA ARG A 134 -25.69 -6.86 -1.88
C ARG A 134 -24.64 -6.18 -1.00
N GLY A 135 -24.61 -6.44 0.30
CA GLY A 135 -23.62 -5.85 1.22
C GLY A 135 -22.18 -6.09 0.77
N PRO A 136 -21.75 -7.35 0.62
CA PRO A 136 -20.42 -7.66 0.09
C PRO A 136 -20.13 -7.07 -1.30
N GLU A 137 -21.10 -7.08 -2.22
CA GLU A 137 -20.94 -6.52 -3.57
C GLU A 137 -20.65 -5.02 -3.51
N VAL A 138 -21.49 -4.29 -2.78
CA VAL A 138 -21.40 -2.84 -2.65
C VAL A 138 -20.12 -2.43 -1.93
N LEU A 139 -19.73 -3.12 -0.85
CA LEU A 139 -18.49 -2.82 -0.12
C LEU A 139 -17.22 -3.09 -0.94
N ASN A 140 -17.22 -4.12 -1.79
CA ASN A 140 -16.03 -4.52 -2.55
C ASN A 140 -15.95 -3.89 -3.95
N THR A 141 -16.99 -3.18 -4.39
CA THR A 141 -17.04 -2.53 -5.70
C THR A 141 -15.88 -1.52 -5.87
N VAL A 142 -15.24 -1.58 -7.03
CA VAL A 142 -14.14 -0.72 -7.43
C VAL A 142 -14.68 0.28 -8.45
N ARG A 143 -14.59 1.59 -8.15
CA ARG A 143 -14.89 2.62 -9.16
C ARG A 143 -13.92 2.52 -10.33
N PRO A 144 -14.35 2.84 -11.57
CA PRO A 144 -13.47 2.90 -12.74
C PRO A 144 -12.25 3.80 -12.51
N ALA A 145 -11.16 3.49 -13.22
CA ALA A 145 -9.94 4.30 -13.18
C ALA A 145 -10.23 5.76 -13.58
N GLY A 146 -9.62 6.71 -12.87
CA GLY A 146 -9.81 8.15 -13.09
C GLY A 146 -10.97 8.77 -12.29
N GLN A 147 -11.84 7.97 -11.67
CA GLN A 147 -12.87 8.49 -10.76
C GLN A 147 -12.34 8.71 -9.34
N PRO A 148 -12.87 9.73 -8.61
CA PRO A 148 -12.55 9.90 -7.20
C PRO A 148 -13.09 8.74 -6.37
N LEU A 149 -12.42 8.43 -5.25
CA LEU A 149 -12.82 7.35 -4.33
C LEU A 149 -14.23 7.56 -3.78
N VAL A 150 -14.55 8.80 -3.40
CA VAL A 150 -15.85 9.27 -2.90
C VAL A 150 -16.20 10.60 -3.53
N ASP A 151 -17.49 10.91 -3.53
CA ASP A 151 -18.00 12.21 -3.99
C ASP A 151 -18.11 13.21 -2.83
N ASP A 152 -18.35 12.72 -1.60
CA ASP A 152 -18.37 13.54 -0.39
C ASP A 152 -17.32 13.07 0.64
N TRP A 153 -16.19 13.78 0.66
CA TRP A 153 -15.11 13.57 1.63
C TRP A 153 -15.51 13.90 3.07
N LYS A 154 -16.46 14.82 3.29
CA LYS A 154 -16.97 15.13 4.64
C LYS A 154 -17.81 13.96 5.16
N CYS A 155 -18.65 13.38 4.30
CA CYS A 155 -19.41 12.17 4.62
C CYS A 155 -18.48 11.00 5.00
N LEU A 156 -17.45 10.71 4.18
CA LEU A 156 -16.47 9.67 4.48
C LEU A 156 -15.81 9.88 5.84
N LYS A 157 -15.34 11.10 6.14
CA LYS A 157 -14.75 11.42 7.44
C LYS A 157 -15.71 11.16 8.60
N LYS A 158 -16.97 11.58 8.48
CA LYS A 158 -18.00 11.33 9.51
C LYS A 158 -18.26 9.84 9.70
N MET A 159 -18.34 9.06 8.62
CA MET A 159 -18.53 7.61 8.69
C MET A 159 -17.36 6.91 9.37
N VAL A 160 -16.13 7.29 9.03
CA VAL A 160 -14.91 6.76 9.69
C VAL A 160 -14.91 7.11 11.16
N ILE A 161 -15.18 8.37 11.54
CA ILE A 161 -15.25 8.79 12.94
C ILE A 161 -16.32 8.00 13.69
N SER A 162 -17.52 7.83 13.12
CA SER A 162 -18.59 7.05 13.73
C SER A 162 -18.22 5.58 13.94
N LEU A 163 -17.45 5.00 13.01
CA LEU A 163 -16.95 3.64 13.13
C LEU A 163 -15.95 3.54 14.29
N ILE A 164 -15.01 4.48 14.37
CA ILE A 164 -13.93 4.51 15.37
C ILE A 164 -14.46 4.76 16.78
N LEU A 165 -15.43 5.66 16.94
CA LEU A 165 -16.03 5.98 18.22
C LEU A 165 -16.97 4.88 18.74
N SER A 166 -17.24 3.84 17.94
CA SER A 166 -17.93 2.66 18.47
C SER A 166 -17.03 1.99 19.52
N PRO A 167 -17.57 1.53 20.67
CA PRO A 167 -16.79 0.93 21.77
C PRO A 167 -15.95 -0.29 21.36
N SER A 168 -16.13 -0.77 20.14
CA SER A 168 -15.60 -2.02 19.60
C SER A 168 -14.30 -1.86 18.82
N SER A 169 -13.73 -0.66 18.65
CA SER A 169 -12.68 -0.46 17.63
C SER A 169 -11.60 0.54 18.01
N SER A 170 -10.34 0.08 18.01
CA SER A 170 -9.19 0.97 17.78
C SER A 170 -8.86 0.99 16.29
N PHE A 171 -8.79 2.19 15.70
CA PHE A 171 -8.37 2.33 14.30
C PHE A 171 -6.86 2.11 14.19
N SER A 172 -6.47 0.92 13.74
CA SER A 172 -5.08 0.60 13.44
C SER A 172 -4.73 0.97 12.01
N PHE A 173 -3.43 0.97 11.66
CA PHE A 173 -2.96 1.16 10.29
C PHE A 173 -3.64 0.19 9.30
N PHE A 174 -3.97 -1.03 9.74
CA PHE A 174 -4.74 -2.01 8.97
C PHE A 174 -6.17 -1.55 8.66
N SER A 175 -6.80 -0.81 9.57
CA SER A 175 -8.18 -0.34 9.42
C SER A 175 -8.35 0.62 8.25
N SER A 176 -7.27 1.31 7.85
CA SER A 176 -7.25 2.15 6.64
C SER A 176 -7.58 1.40 5.34
N CYS A 177 -7.35 0.08 5.30
CA CYS A 177 -7.67 -0.76 4.14
C CYS A 177 -9.18 -0.82 3.85
N ASN A 178 -10.00 -0.54 4.86
CA ASN A 178 -11.45 -0.55 4.75
C ASN A 178 -12.03 0.84 4.42
N LEU A 179 -11.20 1.88 4.23
CA LEU A 179 -11.70 3.23 3.89
C LEU A 179 -12.58 3.26 2.63
N ARG A 180 -12.24 2.46 1.60
CA ARG A 180 -13.12 2.26 0.44
C ARG A 180 -14.45 1.64 0.83
N ARG A 181 -14.42 0.61 1.69
CA ARG A 181 -15.64 -0.08 2.15
C ARG A 181 -16.53 0.86 2.98
N CYS A 182 -15.95 1.85 3.65
CA CYS A 182 -16.68 2.91 4.35
C CYS A 182 -17.22 4.01 3.43
N SER A 183 -16.89 3.98 2.13
CA SER A 183 -17.10 5.07 1.18
C SER A 183 -18.34 4.88 0.29
N VAL A 184 -19.19 3.93 0.64
CA VAL A 184 -20.35 3.53 -0.17
C VAL A 184 -21.36 4.66 -0.33
N HIS A 185 -21.75 4.90 -1.59
CA HIS A 185 -22.79 5.83 -1.97
C HIS A 185 -24.16 5.43 -1.41
N ARG A 186 -24.75 6.28 -0.56
CA ARG A 186 -26.20 6.31 -0.36
C ARG A 186 -26.81 7.17 -1.47
N HIS A 187 -27.24 6.53 -2.55
CA HIS A 187 -28.35 7.06 -3.33
C HIS A 187 -29.60 6.28 -2.91
N MET A 188 -30.35 6.87 -1.98
CA MET A 188 -31.79 6.68 -1.85
C MET A 188 -32.43 8.02 -2.18
#